data_AF-A0A6V7W1K8-F1
#
_entry.id   AF-A0A6V7W1K8-F1
#
_cell.length_a   1.000
_cell.length_b   1.000
_cell.length_c   1.000
_cell.angle_alpha   90.00
_cell.angle_beta   90.00
_cell.angle_gamma   90.00
#
_symmetry.space_group_name_H-M   'P 1'
#
loop_
_entity.id
_entity.type
_entity.pdbx_description
1 polymer ?
#
loop_
_entity_poly.entity_id
_entity_poly.type
_entity_poly.pdbx_seq_one_letter_code
_entity_poly.pdbx_strand_id
1 'polypeptide(L)'
;MGQIFSYPTTPINPNQQISFPTDQNKNTSPSNGDSESNKANNNLNKRVQLTHVHLRKAKLIFFYQRYPNISVLEGYFPDVQFNEHNTAQLLSWFSNFREYYYMEMEKFAKRALEEGVNCQEEACF
;
A
#
# COMPACT_ATOMS: atom_id res chain seq x y z
N MET A 1 25.46 21.00 -27.55
CA MET A 1 24.89 21.80 -26.43
C MET A 1 23.73 21.01 -25.86
N GLY A 2 23.91 20.36 -24.70
CA GLY A 2 22.84 19.67 -23.99
C GLY A 2 22.74 20.24 -22.58
N GLN A 3 21.60 20.84 -22.22
CA GLN A 3 21.39 21.35 -20.88
C GLN A 3 20.94 20.20 -19.97
N ILE A 4 21.70 19.98 -18.89
CA ILE A 4 21.35 19.10 -17.78
C ILE A 4 20.38 19.88 -16.89
N PHE A 5 19.15 19.41 -16.75
CA PHE A 5 18.22 19.93 -15.74
C PHE A 5 18.62 19.36 -14.38
N SER A 6 19.25 20.21 -13.55
CA SER A 6 19.53 19.91 -12.15
C SER A 6 18.29 20.21 -11.31
N TYR A 7 17.71 19.20 -10.67
CA TYR A 7 16.65 19.41 -9.68
C TYR A 7 17.26 19.59 -8.28
N PRO A 8 16.81 20.57 -7.49
CA PRO A 8 17.30 20.76 -6.13
C PRO A 8 16.69 19.71 -5.20
N THR A 9 17.53 18.85 -4.63
CA THR A 9 17.17 17.97 -3.52
C THR A 9 17.30 18.74 -2.21
N THR A 10 16.20 19.21 -1.64
CA THR A 10 16.19 19.65 -0.24
C THR A 10 16.03 18.42 0.66
N PRO A 11 16.91 18.21 1.67
CA PRO A 11 16.74 17.11 2.61
C PRO A 11 15.50 17.34 3.48
N ILE A 12 14.57 16.37 3.48
CA ILE A 12 13.35 16.38 4.30
C ILE A 12 13.74 16.07 5.75
N ASN A 13 13.47 17.01 6.66
CA ASN A 13 13.68 16.83 8.10
C ASN A 13 12.48 16.09 8.72
N PRO A 14 12.68 14.91 9.34
CA PRO A 14 11.60 14.07 9.86
C PRO A 14 10.85 14.63 11.08
N ASN A 15 11.23 15.79 11.62
CA ASN A 15 10.61 16.40 12.81
C ASN A 15 9.75 17.64 12.54
N GLN A 16 9.43 17.99 11.30
CA GLN A 16 8.48 19.07 11.02
C GLN A 16 7.03 18.57 11.04
N GLN A 17 6.35 18.77 12.17
CA GLN A 17 4.88 18.68 12.24
C GLN A 17 4.26 19.80 11.40
N ILE A 18 3.37 19.44 10.48
CA ILE A 18 2.54 20.38 9.71
C ILE A 18 1.49 20.95 10.68
N SER A 19 1.63 22.22 11.06
CA SER A 19 0.64 22.96 11.84
C SER A 19 -0.33 23.69 10.89
N PHE A 20 -1.64 23.48 11.11
CA PHE A 20 -2.70 24.20 10.40
C PHE A 20 -3.24 25.34 11.28
N PRO A 21 -3.69 26.48 10.71
CA PRO A 21 -4.16 27.62 11.50
C PRO A 21 -5.54 27.35 12.13
N THR A 22 -5.71 27.73 13.39
CA THR A 22 -6.98 27.68 14.13
C THR A 22 -7.63 29.06 14.14
N ASP A 23 -8.77 29.24 13.47
CA ASP A 23 -9.63 30.42 13.64
C ASP A 23 -10.54 30.25 14.87
N GLN A 24 -10.48 31.24 15.76
CA GLN A 24 -11.37 31.36 16.92
C GLN A 24 -12.68 32.03 16.51
N ASN A 25 -13.82 31.43 16.85
CA ASN A 25 -15.05 32.20 17.03
C ASN A 25 -15.82 31.71 18.26
N LYS A 26 -15.95 32.61 19.24
CA LYS A 26 -16.76 32.46 20.45
C LYS A 26 -18.23 32.44 20.04
N ASN A 27 -19.04 31.60 20.68
CA ASN A 27 -20.36 31.98 21.19
C ASN A 27 -20.90 30.97 22.23
N THR A 28 -21.48 31.57 23.25
CA THR A 28 -22.09 31.12 24.52
C THR A 28 -23.17 30.02 24.46
N SER A 29 -23.14 29.12 25.47
CA SER A 29 -24.19 28.16 25.94
C SER A 29 -25.44 28.88 26.51
N PRO A 30 -26.61 28.25 26.86
CA PRO A 30 -26.80 26.85 27.30
C PRO A 30 -28.15 26.10 26.98
N SER A 31 -28.13 24.79 27.28
CA SER A 31 -29.27 23.90 27.67
C SER A 31 -30.29 23.45 26.60
N ASN A 32 -30.36 22.13 26.36
CA ASN A 32 -31.51 21.27 26.73
C ASN A 32 -31.34 19.87 26.11
N GLY A 33 -31.67 18.85 26.91
CA GLY A 33 -31.67 17.46 26.48
C GLY A 33 -32.84 17.11 25.56
N ASP A 34 -32.64 15.99 24.86
CA ASP A 34 -33.63 14.98 24.41
C ASP A 34 -33.57 14.64 22.91
N SER A 35 -33.33 13.34 22.68
CA SER A 35 -33.87 12.48 21.63
C SER A 35 -33.30 12.52 20.19
N GLU A 36 -32.71 11.36 19.85
CA GLU A 36 -32.84 10.63 18.57
C GLU A 36 -32.59 11.35 17.23
N SER A 37 -31.45 11.05 16.62
CA SER A 37 -31.43 10.54 15.24
C SER A 37 -30.05 9.98 14.87
N ASN A 38 -29.90 8.66 15.07
CA ASN A 38 -28.85 7.86 14.45
C ASN A 38 -29.01 7.90 12.92
N LYS A 39 -28.43 8.89 12.25
CA LYS A 39 -28.48 8.97 10.78
C LYS A 39 -27.29 9.68 10.13
N ALA A 40 -26.06 9.33 10.54
CA ALA A 40 -24.85 9.75 9.82
C ALA A 40 -23.85 8.62 9.48
N ASN A 41 -24.13 7.36 9.85
CA ASN A 41 -23.17 6.26 9.63
C ASN A 41 -23.39 5.43 8.35
N ASN A 42 -24.27 5.87 7.45
CA ASN A 42 -24.61 5.09 6.24
C ASN A 42 -23.88 5.53 4.95
N ASN A 43 -22.95 6.50 5.02
CA ASN A 43 -22.13 6.90 3.88
C ASN A 43 -20.70 6.30 3.86
N LEU A 44 -20.46 5.22 4.62
CA LEU A 44 -19.17 4.50 4.57
C LEU A 44 -19.19 3.26 3.65
N ASN A 45 -20.37 2.84 3.18
CA ASN A 45 -20.59 1.50 2.62
C ASN A 45 -20.71 1.46 1.08
N LYS A 46 -20.12 2.42 0.37
CA LYS A 46 -19.83 2.30 -1.07
C LYS A 46 -18.32 2.37 -1.38
N ARG A 47 -17.46 2.03 -0.42
CA ARG A 47 -16.07 1.67 -0.74
C ARG A 47 -16.12 0.34 -1.50
N VAL A 48 -15.76 0.33 -2.77
CA VAL A 48 -15.55 -0.94 -3.50
C VAL A 48 -14.43 -1.67 -2.76
N GLN A 49 -14.81 -2.65 -1.94
CA GLN A 49 -13.89 -3.42 -1.12
C GLN A 49 -13.04 -4.31 -2.03
N LEU A 50 -11.80 -4.55 -1.63
CA LEU A 50 -10.95 -5.47 -2.36
C LEU A 50 -11.52 -6.89 -2.32
N THR A 51 -11.72 -7.47 -3.50
CA THR A 51 -12.30 -8.81 -3.65
C THR A 51 -11.20 -9.86 -3.87
N HIS A 52 -11.58 -11.14 -3.85
CA HIS A 52 -10.69 -12.24 -4.23
C HIS A 52 -10.15 -12.11 -5.66
N VAL A 53 -10.87 -11.45 -6.57
CA VAL A 53 -10.39 -11.20 -7.94
C VAL A 53 -9.19 -10.25 -7.90
N HIS A 54 -9.26 -9.19 -7.09
CA HIS A 54 -8.13 -8.26 -6.92
C HIS A 54 -6.93 -8.95 -6.29
N LEU A 55 -7.15 -9.84 -5.31
CA LEU A 55 -6.08 -10.64 -4.71
C LEU A 55 -5.38 -11.53 -5.74
N ARG A 56 -6.14 -12.22 -6.61
CA ARG A 56 -5.57 -13.04 -7.69
C ARG A 56 -4.75 -12.18 -8.65
N LYS A 57 -5.25 -11.01 -9.02
CA LYS A 57 -4.52 -10.06 -9.88
C LYS A 57 -3.24 -9.55 -9.22
N ALA A 58 -3.28 -9.23 -7.92
CA ALA A 58 -2.11 -8.80 -7.16
C ALA A 58 -1.02 -9.87 -7.14
N LYS A 59 -1.38 -11.16 -6.99
CA LYS A 59 -0.44 -12.28 -7.09
C LYS A 59 0.22 -12.37 -8.48
N LEU A 60 -0.53 -12.11 -9.55
CA LEU A 60 0.05 -12.09 -10.90
C LEU A 60 1.03 -10.92 -11.06
N ILE A 61 0.65 -9.73 -10.59
CA ILE A 61 1.52 -8.54 -10.63
C ILE A 61 2.81 -8.78 -9.84
N PHE A 62 2.76 -9.48 -8.71
CA PHE A 62 3.92 -9.79 -7.88
C PHE A 62 5.05 -10.49 -8.64
N PHE A 63 4.73 -11.36 -9.60
CA PHE A 63 5.75 -12.04 -10.41
C PHE A 63 6.55 -11.08 -11.30
N TYR A 64 5.92 -9.99 -11.76
CA TYR A 64 6.56 -8.99 -12.60
C TYR A 64 7.14 -7.82 -11.79
N GLN A 65 6.50 -7.44 -10.69
CA GLN A 65 6.89 -6.33 -9.84
C GLN A 65 6.77 -6.72 -8.36
N ARG A 66 7.91 -7.02 -7.73
CA ARG A 66 7.98 -7.45 -6.31
C ARG A 66 7.74 -6.31 -5.31
N TYR A 67 8.03 -5.07 -5.71
CA TYR A 67 7.87 -3.85 -4.91
C TYR A 67 7.16 -2.77 -5.74
N PRO A 68 5.84 -2.89 -5.97
CA PRO A 68 5.10 -1.81 -6.60
C PRO A 68 4.88 -0.66 -5.61
N ASN A 69 5.03 0.57 -6.09
CA ASN A 69 4.58 1.74 -5.35
C ASN A 69 3.07 1.96 -5.57
N ILE A 70 2.47 2.88 -4.81
CA ILE A 70 1.03 3.14 -4.85
C ILE A 70 0.58 3.58 -6.26
N SER A 71 1.31 4.47 -6.93
CA SER A 71 0.97 4.94 -8.29
C SER A 71 0.97 3.83 -9.33
N VAL A 72 1.85 2.85 -9.20
CA VAL A 72 1.87 1.66 -10.06
C VAL A 72 0.64 0.79 -9.79
N LEU A 73 0.25 0.63 -8.52
CA LEU A 73 -0.97 -0.11 -8.16
C LEU A 73 -2.22 0.58 -8.69
N GLU A 74 -2.28 1.92 -8.66
CA GLU A 74 -3.38 2.70 -9.23
C GLU A 74 -3.57 2.41 -10.73
N GLY A 75 -2.48 2.30 -11.48
CA GLY A 75 -2.54 1.90 -12.89
C GLY A 75 -3.03 0.48 -13.11
N TYR A 76 -2.72 -0.45 -12.22
CA TYR A 76 -3.14 -1.86 -12.34
C TYR A 76 -4.56 -2.13 -11.85
N PHE A 77 -5.13 -1.30 -10.98
CA PHE A 77 -6.46 -1.51 -10.38
C PHE A 77 -7.39 -0.31 -10.64
N PRO A 78 -7.79 -0.05 -11.89
CA PRO A 78 -8.65 1.09 -12.22
C PRO A 78 -10.07 0.98 -11.64
N ASP A 79 -10.48 -0.23 -11.24
CA ASP A 79 -11.76 -0.57 -10.63
C ASP A 79 -11.76 -0.46 -9.09
N VAL A 80 -10.59 -0.23 -8.49
CA VAL A 80 -10.44 -0.05 -7.05
C VAL A 80 -10.35 1.43 -6.71
N GLN A 81 -11.19 1.88 -5.79
CA GLN A 81 -11.03 3.20 -5.21
C GLN A 81 -9.89 3.16 -4.18
N PHE A 82 -8.78 3.84 -4.48
CA PHE A 82 -7.65 3.97 -3.57
C PHE A 82 -8.04 4.86 -2.40
N ASN A 83 -8.11 4.24 -1.23
CA ASN A 83 -8.33 4.86 0.07
C ASN A 83 -7.34 4.23 1.05
N GLU A 84 -7.11 4.87 2.19
CA GLU A 84 -6.11 4.43 3.17
C GLU A 84 -6.24 2.93 3.52
N HIS A 85 -7.46 2.45 3.70
CA HIS A 85 -7.74 1.05 4.03
C HIS A 85 -7.37 0.08 2.90
N ASN A 86 -7.85 0.33 1.67
CA ASN A 86 -7.58 -0.51 0.50
C ASN A 86 -6.09 -0.48 0.14
N THR A 87 -5.45 0.68 0.20
CA THR A 87 -4.02 0.83 -0.06
C THR A 87 -3.20 0.06 0.97
N ALA A 88 -3.51 0.20 2.26
CA ALA A 88 -2.84 -0.56 3.31
C ALA A 88 -3.02 -2.08 3.13
N GLN A 89 -4.22 -2.53 2.74
CA GLN A 89 -4.50 -3.94 2.48
C GLN A 89 -3.70 -4.48 1.29
N LEU A 90 -3.61 -3.75 0.18
CA LEU A 90 -2.76 -4.12 -0.95
C LEU A 90 -1.29 -4.22 -0.53
N LEU A 91 -0.78 -3.21 0.18
CA LEU A 91 0.62 -3.22 0.65
C LEU A 91 0.89 -4.39 1.59
N SER A 92 -0.04 -4.71 2.49
CA SER A 92 0.03 -5.88 3.37
C SER A 92 0.08 -7.19 2.59
N TRP A 93 -0.76 -7.35 1.56
CA TRP A 93 -0.70 -8.51 0.67
C TRP A 93 0.67 -8.65 0.00
N PHE A 94 1.23 -7.56 -0.55
CA PHE A 94 2.55 -7.58 -1.17
C PHE A 94 3.67 -7.91 -0.18
N SER A 95 3.56 -7.48 1.08
CA SER A 95 4.49 -7.91 2.13
C SER A 95 4.41 -9.40 2.38
N ASN A 96 3.20 -9.96 2.52
CA ASN A 96 3.01 -11.40 2.72
C ASN A 96 3.52 -12.22 1.53
N PHE A 97 3.32 -11.73 0.29
CA PHE A 97 3.81 -12.42 -0.90
C PHE A 97 5.33 -12.51 -0.92
N ARG A 98 6.03 -11.42 -0.55
CA ARG A 98 7.49 -11.41 -0.45
C ARG A 98 7.99 -12.34 0.62
N GLU A 99 7.40 -12.30 1.81
CA GLU A 99 7.80 -13.17 2.91
C GLU A 99 7.67 -14.64 2.51
N TYR A 100 6.51 -15.02 1.98
CA TYR A 100 6.29 -16.38 1.50
C TYR A 100 7.25 -16.75 0.37
N TYR A 101 7.46 -15.87 -0.62
CA TYR A 101 8.36 -16.11 -1.73
C TYR A 101 9.79 -16.36 -1.26
N TYR A 102 10.34 -15.49 -0.41
CA TYR A 102 11.72 -15.66 0.07
C TYR A 102 11.87 -16.89 0.95
N MET A 103 10.86 -17.20 1.77
CA MET A 103 10.86 -18.43 2.56
C MET A 103 10.87 -19.69 1.68
N GLU A 104 10.07 -19.73 0.61
CA GLU A 104 10.04 -20.89 -0.29
C GLU A 104 11.30 -20.99 -1.14
N MET A 105 11.84 -19.87 -1.63
CA MET A 105 13.09 -19.86 -2.39
C MET A 105 14.27 -20.32 -1.53
N GLU A 106 14.32 -19.93 -0.25
CA GLU A 106 15.35 -20.41 0.67
C GLU A 106 15.24 -21.92 0.90
N LYS A 107 14.03 -22.44 1.15
CA LYS A 107 13.80 -23.89 1.28
C LYS A 107 14.17 -24.64 0.00
N PHE A 108 13.91 -24.07 -1.16
CA PHE A 108 14.27 -24.66 -2.44
C PHE A 108 15.79 -24.70 -2.62
N ALA A 109 16.48 -23.58 -2.39
CA ALA A 109 17.94 -23.49 -2.51
C ALA A 109 18.66 -24.45 -1.56
N LYS A 110 18.20 -24.58 -0.31
CA LYS A 110 18.74 -25.54 0.66
C LYS A 110 18.60 -26.99 0.20
N ARG A 111 17.42 -27.37 -0.29
CA ARG A 111 17.19 -28.73 -0.84
C ARG A 111 18.06 -29.00 -2.07
N ALA A 112 18.18 -28.04 -2.98
CA ALA A 112 19.03 -28.18 -4.16
C ALA A 112 20.51 -28.40 -3.78
N LEU A 113 21.01 -27.73 -2.74
CA LEU A 113 22.36 -27.94 -2.21
C LEU A 113 22.53 -29.34 -1.57
N GLU A 114 21.53 -29.82 -0.83
CA GLU A 114 21.53 -31.17 -0.26
C GLU A 114 21.50 -32.26 -1.34
N GLU A 115 20.78 -32.03 -2.45
CA GLU A 115 20.70 -32.91 -3.61
C GLU A 115 21.95 -32.83 -4.52
N GLY A 116 22.89 -31.93 -4.23
CA GLY A 116 24.13 -31.75 -4.99
C GLY A 116 23.96 -31.02 -6.33
N VAL A 117 22.85 -30.31 -6.54
CA VAL A 117 22.61 -29.48 -7.73
C VAL A 117 23.56 -28.30 -7.70
N ASN A 118 24.57 -28.29 -8.57
CA ASN A 118 25.47 -27.16 -8.75
C ASN A 118 24.81 -26.10 -9.64
N CYS A 119 24.51 -24.94 -9.05
CA CYS A 119 23.74 -23.84 -9.63
C CYS A 119 24.40 -23.11 -10.83
N GLN A 120 25.38 -23.70 -11.53
CA GLN A 120 26.13 -23.00 -12.57
C GLN A 120 25.37 -22.83 -13.89
N GLU A 121 24.30 -23.61 -14.16
CA GLU A 121 23.62 -23.49 -15.46
C GLU A 121 22.08 -23.69 -15.42
N GLU A 122 21.53 -24.42 -14.44
CA GLU A 122 20.11 -24.82 -14.50
C GLU A 122 19.15 -24.01 -13.61
N ALA A 123 19.64 -23.04 -12.84
CA ALA A 123 18.82 -22.34 -11.84
C ALA A 123 19.03 -20.81 -11.79
N CYS A 124 19.49 -20.19 -12.87
CA CYS A 124 19.51 -18.72 -12.97
C CYS A 124 18.29 -18.25 -13.78
N PHE A 125 17.16 -18.07 -13.10
CA PHE A 125 15.97 -17.40 -13.61
C PHE A 125 15.65 -16.17 -12.75
#